data_AF-A0AAD8YJX2-F1
#
_entry.id   AF-A0AAD8YJX2-F1
#
_cell.length_a   1.000
_cell.length_b   1.000
_cell.length_c   1.000
_cell.angle_alpha   90.00
_cell.angle_beta   90.00
_cell.angle_gamma   90.00
#
_symmetry.space_group_name_H-M   'P 1'
#
loop_
_entity.id
_entity.type
_entity.pdbx_description
1 polymer ?
#
loop_
_entity_poly.entity_id
_entity_poly.type
_entity_poly.pdbx_seq_one_letter_code
_entity_poly.pdbx_strand_id
1 'polypeptide(L)'
;MVKLSSSCNLSICLLAVGLNAAAGFTCGSGIETTTSISSSHARRRRQLFANADESDANGGSSVSGGAGSWRTKAKEFLNSKDGDDVDKKLNIAFVTGNAMKQREINTILSSHGDTSAGSGESFVNLRILDVDLPEIQEINTEAVAKNKAIQGAQLAGGACVVEDTSLEFHALGGMPGPFIKWFQDKLGSDGLYKILIGYEDKSATAVCTLAFCPYPHADPILFTGRCTGKIVAPVEGRGFGWDTIFVPDGETEPFSCMSTEQKCLISHRSRAVVQWADWLGSNVEELWERQHGRPAIGHKGLDFSPSSSEQ
;
A
#
# COMPACT_ATOMS: atom_id res chain seq x y z
N MET A 1 8.68 29.66 -61.09
CA MET A 1 9.19 28.34 -60.69
C MET A 1 8.06 27.34 -60.88
N VAL A 2 8.27 26.35 -61.74
CA VAL A 2 7.35 25.26 -62.13
C VAL A 2 7.24 24.24 -60.97
N LYS A 3 6.07 23.75 -60.55
CA LYS A 3 5.43 22.44 -60.90
C LYS A 3 4.15 22.27 -60.02
N LEU A 4 2.96 21.95 -60.57
CA LEU A 4 2.29 20.61 -60.63
C LEU A 4 2.04 19.96 -59.25
N SER A 5 0.94 19.30 -58.91
CA SER A 5 -0.36 18.99 -59.52
C SER A 5 -1.26 18.39 -58.43
N SER A 6 -2.57 18.57 -58.53
CA SER A 6 -3.58 17.80 -57.81
C SER A 6 -3.70 16.36 -58.34
N SER A 7 -4.36 15.51 -57.54
CA SER A 7 -4.95 14.18 -57.84
C SER A 7 -4.18 12.95 -57.34
N CYS A 8 -4.79 12.23 -56.39
CA CYS A 8 -4.83 10.75 -56.25
C CYS A 8 -5.60 10.45 -54.94
N ASN A 9 -6.88 10.13 -55.00
CA ASN A 9 -7.51 8.82 -55.24
C ASN A 9 -7.92 8.10 -53.94
N LEU A 10 -9.24 8.11 -53.76
CA LEU A 10 -10.04 7.19 -52.95
C LEU A 10 -9.62 5.75 -53.27
N SER A 11 -9.31 4.96 -52.25
CA SER A 11 -9.31 3.50 -52.39
C SER A 11 -9.97 2.88 -51.16
N ILE A 12 -11.23 2.51 -51.38
CA ILE A 12 -12.01 1.56 -50.62
C ILE A 12 -11.27 0.21 -50.67
N CYS A 13 -10.95 -0.36 -49.51
CA CYS A 13 -10.64 -1.78 -49.37
C CYS A 13 -11.76 -2.44 -48.57
N LEU A 14 -12.81 -2.83 -49.29
CA LEU A 14 -13.75 -3.86 -48.89
C LEU A 14 -13.14 -5.20 -49.35
N LEU A 15 -12.79 -6.09 -48.43
CA LEU A 15 -12.63 -7.51 -48.75
C LEU A 15 -13.32 -8.34 -47.67
N ALA A 16 -14.47 -8.85 -48.07
CA ALA A 16 -15.22 -9.88 -47.40
C ALA A 16 -14.66 -11.26 -47.80
N VAL A 17 -14.41 -12.11 -46.79
CA VAL A 17 -14.46 -13.58 -46.84
C VAL A 17 -14.78 -13.97 -45.40
N GLY A 18 -15.76 -14.78 -45.02
CA GLY A 18 -16.70 -15.68 -45.68
C GLY A 18 -17.24 -16.59 -44.57
N LEU A 19 -18.56 -16.78 -44.53
CA LEU A 19 -19.28 -17.63 -43.57
C LEU A 19 -18.81 -19.10 -43.59
N ASN A 20 -18.85 -19.75 -42.42
CA ASN A 20 -19.45 -21.08 -42.16
C ASN A 20 -19.47 -21.30 -40.63
N ALA A 21 -20.60 -21.24 -39.93
CA ALA A 21 -21.73 -22.19 -39.86
C ALA A 21 -21.46 -23.45 -39.02
N ALA A 22 -22.19 -23.50 -37.89
CA ALA A 22 -22.87 -24.64 -37.25
C ALA A 22 -22.08 -25.75 -36.52
N ALA A 23 -22.26 -25.79 -35.19
CA ALA A 23 -22.76 -26.92 -34.37
C ALA A 23 -22.57 -26.51 -32.88
N GLY A 24 -23.54 -26.48 -31.97
CA GLY A 24 -24.74 -27.30 -31.84
C GLY A 24 -24.42 -28.54 -31.03
N PHE A 25 -24.31 -28.44 -29.69
CA PHE A 25 -24.52 -29.58 -28.79
C PHE A 25 -25.01 -29.12 -27.41
N THR A 26 -26.12 -29.74 -27.00
CA THR A 26 -26.86 -29.55 -25.76
C THR A 26 -26.56 -30.68 -24.77
N CYS A 27 -26.88 -30.40 -23.51
CA CYS A 27 -27.34 -31.33 -22.45
C CYS A 27 -26.31 -32.22 -21.73
N GLY A 28 -26.41 -32.24 -20.40
CA GLY A 28 -25.94 -33.35 -19.57
C GLY A 28 -25.70 -33.02 -18.09
N SER A 29 -26.74 -33.20 -17.27
CA SER A 29 -26.74 -33.74 -15.88
C SER A 29 -25.39 -33.85 -15.15
N GLY A 30 -25.18 -33.29 -13.97
CA GLY A 30 -25.90 -33.66 -12.75
C GLY A 30 -25.17 -34.80 -12.03
N ILE A 31 -24.30 -34.47 -11.06
CA ILE A 31 -23.86 -35.40 -10.00
C ILE A 31 -23.76 -34.60 -8.70
N GLU A 32 -24.74 -34.84 -7.82
CA GLU A 32 -24.64 -34.57 -6.40
C GLU A 32 -23.71 -35.62 -5.76
N THR A 33 -22.72 -35.17 -5.01
CA THR A 33 -22.09 -36.00 -3.97
C THR A 33 -22.16 -35.26 -2.65
N THR A 34 -23.12 -35.70 -1.85
CA THR A 34 -23.23 -35.41 -0.43
C THR A 34 -22.07 -36.10 0.29
N THR A 35 -21.25 -35.32 0.99
CA THR A 35 -20.39 -35.87 2.05
C THR A 35 -20.57 -35.02 3.29
N SER A 36 -21.36 -35.56 4.21
CA SER A 36 -21.56 -35.07 5.57
C SER A 36 -20.29 -35.26 6.38
N ILE A 37 -19.65 -34.18 6.84
CA ILE A 37 -18.70 -34.23 7.96
C ILE A 37 -19.05 -33.14 8.97
N SER A 38 -19.62 -33.64 10.08
CA SER A 38 -19.51 -33.22 11.47
C SER A 38 -19.17 -31.75 11.80
N SER A 39 -20.18 -31.11 12.38
CA SER A 39 -20.18 -29.85 13.11
C SER A 39 -19.35 -29.87 14.40
N SER A 40 -18.44 -28.90 14.57
CA SER A 40 -18.19 -28.21 15.86
C SER A 40 -17.11 -27.11 15.82
N HIS A 41 -16.22 -27.06 14.82
CA HIS A 41 -15.08 -26.11 14.82
C HIS A 41 -15.18 -24.92 13.85
N ALA A 42 -16.21 -24.85 13.00
CA ALA A 42 -16.35 -23.79 11.98
C ALA A 42 -17.14 -22.53 12.42
N ARG A 43 -17.67 -22.49 13.66
CA ARG A 43 -18.56 -21.40 14.11
C ARG A 43 -17.86 -20.15 14.67
N ARG A 44 -16.57 -20.21 15.02
CA ARG A 44 -15.83 -19.04 15.58
C ARG A 44 -15.09 -18.16 14.57
N ARG A 45 -14.95 -18.58 13.30
CA ARG A 45 -14.23 -17.81 12.27
C ARG A 45 -15.12 -16.96 11.35
N ARG A 46 -16.45 -17.13 11.40
CA ARG A 46 -17.40 -16.40 10.53
C ARG A 46 -18.05 -15.15 11.14
N GLN A 47 -17.83 -14.86 12.43
CA GLN A 47 -18.45 -13.70 13.10
C GLN A 47 -17.64 -12.40 13.03
N LEU A 48 -16.45 -12.40 12.41
CA LEU A 48 -15.59 -11.20 12.29
C LEU A 48 -15.56 -10.60 10.87
N PHE A 49 -16.26 -11.16 9.89
CA PHE A 49 -16.15 -10.76 8.47
C PHE A 49 -17.49 -10.58 7.74
N ALA A 50 -18.55 -10.24 8.47
CA ALA A 50 -19.82 -9.86 7.85
C ALA A 50 -20.24 -8.51 8.43
N ASN A 51 -19.80 -7.43 7.77
CA ASN A 51 -20.39 -6.08 7.73
C ASN A 51 -19.42 -5.16 6.98
N ALA A 52 -19.33 -5.35 5.66
CA ALA A 52 -18.74 -4.36 4.76
C ALA A 52 -19.26 -4.66 3.35
N ASP A 53 -20.54 -4.39 3.12
CA ASP A 53 -21.02 -4.02 1.79
C ASP A 53 -22.33 -3.23 1.93
N GLU A 54 -22.38 -2.14 1.15
CA GLU A 54 -23.50 -1.22 0.89
C GLU A 54 -23.99 -0.33 2.05
N SER A 55 -23.52 0.93 2.09
CA SER A 55 -24.38 2.09 1.77
C SER A 55 -23.64 3.44 1.82
N ASP A 56 -24.02 4.29 0.87
CA ASP A 56 -24.11 5.75 0.91
C ASP A 56 -22.87 6.65 0.78
N ALA A 57 -22.78 7.18 -0.44
CA ALA A 57 -22.32 8.52 -0.74
C ALA A 57 -22.98 9.58 0.16
N ASN A 58 -22.18 10.61 0.46
CA ASN A 58 -22.59 11.92 1.01
C ASN A 58 -22.80 11.97 2.54
N GLY A 59 -21.76 12.42 3.25
CA GLY A 59 -21.86 12.75 4.67
C GLY A 59 -20.52 13.16 5.25
N GLY A 60 -20.25 14.47 5.26
CA GLY A 60 -19.16 15.02 6.07
C GLY A 60 -19.38 14.66 7.53
N SER A 61 -18.53 13.76 8.04
CA SER A 61 -18.44 13.47 9.46
C SER A 61 -16.96 13.41 9.81
N SER A 62 -16.53 14.38 10.59
CA SER A 62 -15.22 14.44 11.22
C SER A 62 -15.04 13.21 12.12
N VAL A 63 -14.34 12.18 11.62
CA VAL A 63 -13.81 11.13 12.48
C VAL A 63 -12.54 11.66 13.12
N SER A 64 -12.70 12.23 14.32
CA SER A 64 -11.62 12.46 15.27
C SER A 64 -11.14 11.11 15.82
N GLY A 65 -10.46 10.33 14.98
CA GLY A 65 -9.71 9.15 15.39
C GLY A 65 -8.53 9.59 16.24
N GLY A 66 -8.61 9.35 17.54
CA GLY A 66 -7.70 9.90 18.54
C GLY A 66 -6.24 9.57 18.25
N ALA A 67 -5.48 10.61 17.90
CA ALA A 67 -4.02 10.59 17.82
C ALA A 67 -3.30 10.16 19.12
N GLY A 68 -4.01 9.75 20.17
CA GLY A 68 -3.46 9.33 21.46
C GLY A 68 -3.35 7.82 21.70
N SER A 69 -3.92 6.94 20.87
CA SER A 69 -4.02 5.50 21.23
C SER A 69 -2.70 4.75 21.09
N TRP A 70 -2.11 4.68 19.88
CA TRP A 70 -0.87 3.92 19.68
C TRP A 70 0.36 4.53 20.32
N ARG A 71 0.42 5.87 20.40
CA ARG A 71 1.55 6.58 20.99
C ARG A 71 1.70 6.24 22.47
N THR A 72 0.59 6.11 23.18
CA THR A 72 0.57 5.70 24.58
C THR A 72 1.06 4.26 24.70
N LYS A 73 0.54 3.35 23.88
CA LYS A 73 0.96 1.93 23.87
C LYS A 73 2.44 1.76 23.51
N ALA A 74 2.95 2.54 22.56
CA ALA A 74 4.36 2.52 22.18
C ALA A 74 5.27 2.99 23.32
N LYS A 75 4.89 4.07 24.02
CA LYS A 75 5.61 4.54 25.21
C LYS A 75 5.55 3.51 26.35
N GLU A 76 4.39 2.91 26.60
CA GLU A 76 4.23 1.84 27.60
C GLU A 76 5.12 0.64 27.26
N PHE A 77 5.14 0.22 26.01
CA PHE A 77 5.98 -0.89 25.53
C PHE A 77 7.48 -0.60 25.70
N LEU A 78 7.94 0.56 25.24
CA LEU A 78 9.35 0.98 25.38
C LEU A 78 9.77 1.13 26.86
N ASN A 79 8.86 1.54 27.74
CA ASN A 79 9.13 1.71 29.17
C ASN A 79 8.92 0.43 29.99
N SER A 80 8.37 -0.64 29.40
CA SER A 80 8.15 -1.90 30.09
C SER A 80 9.49 -2.57 30.39
N LYS A 81 9.80 -2.73 31.68
CA LYS A 81 11.05 -3.37 32.15
C LYS A 81 10.86 -4.88 32.21
N ASP A 82 11.35 -5.59 31.21
CA ASP A 82 11.72 -7.01 31.35
C ASP A 82 13.22 -7.08 31.70
N GLY A 83 13.61 -8.03 32.56
CA GLY A 83 14.96 -8.12 33.11
C GLY A 83 16.06 -8.14 32.04
N ASP A 84 17.18 -7.50 32.38
CA ASP A 84 18.30 -7.08 31.51
C ASP A 84 17.91 -6.11 30.37
N ASP A 85 18.73 -5.07 30.22
CA ASP A 85 18.56 -3.84 29.44
C ASP A 85 18.45 -4.10 27.91
N VAL A 86 17.38 -4.76 27.46
CA VAL A 86 17.12 -5.03 26.04
C VAL A 86 16.20 -3.93 25.47
N ASP A 87 16.73 -3.20 24.50
CA ASP A 87 16.00 -2.20 23.70
C ASP A 87 14.77 -2.85 23.01
N LYS A 88 13.60 -2.73 23.64
CA LYS A 88 12.37 -3.45 23.26
C LYS A 88 11.77 -2.84 21.98
N LYS A 89 12.16 -3.34 20.80
CA LYS A 89 11.73 -2.86 19.47
C LYS A 89 11.26 -3.97 18.52
N LEU A 90 10.07 -3.82 17.93
CA LEU A 90 9.61 -4.75 16.89
C LEU A 90 10.54 -4.70 15.67
N ASN A 91 11.18 -5.82 15.35
CA ASN A 91 12.01 -5.95 14.16
C ASN A 91 11.12 -6.25 12.95
N ILE A 92 11.02 -5.30 12.02
CA ILE A 92 10.18 -5.43 10.82
C ILE A 92 11.02 -5.11 9.59
N ALA A 93 11.02 -6.02 8.62
CA ALA A 93 11.61 -5.76 7.31
C ALA A 93 10.75 -4.76 6.53
N PHE A 94 11.34 -3.67 6.04
CA PHE A 94 10.71 -2.81 5.04
C PHE A 94 11.35 -3.07 3.67
N VAL A 95 10.61 -3.73 2.78
CA VAL A 95 11.11 -4.10 1.45
C VAL A 95 10.80 -2.98 0.47
N THR A 96 11.80 -2.17 0.15
CA THR A 96 11.69 -1.05 -0.79
C THR A 96 13.06 -0.59 -1.25
N GLY A 97 13.20 -0.27 -2.54
CA GLY A 97 14.37 0.45 -3.07
C GLY A 97 14.23 1.98 -3.07
N ASN A 98 13.16 2.53 -2.48
CA ASN A 98 12.91 3.97 -2.49
C ASN A 98 13.31 4.63 -1.16
N ALA A 99 14.45 5.32 -1.16
CA ALA A 99 14.98 6.03 0.02
C ALA A 99 14.05 7.13 0.56
N MET A 100 13.22 7.75 -0.29
CA MET A 100 12.28 8.78 0.16
C MET A 100 11.10 8.19 0.90
N LYS A 101 10.58 7.03 0.45
CA LYS A 101 9.58 6.24 1.19
C LYS A 101 10.12 5.86 2.57
N GLN A 102 11.37 5.39 2.64
CA GLN A 102 12.04 5.06 3.90
C GLN A 102 12.14 6.27 4.84
N ARG A 103 12.58 7.42 4.33
CA ARG A 103 12.68 8.65 5.13
C ARG A 103 11.33 9.05 5.73
N GLU A 104 10.28 9.10 4.92
CA GLU A 104 8.95 9.50 5.41
C GLU A 104 8.40 8.54 6.47
N ILE A 105 8.46 7.21 6.23
CA ILE A 105 7.97 6.23 7.23
C ILE A 105 8.77 6.34 8.53
N ASN A 106 10.09 6.47 8.46
CA ASN A 106 10.92 6.70 9.65
C ASN A 106 10.51 7.98 10.37
N THR A 107 10.32 9.09 9.66
CA THR A 107 9.85 10.35 10.26
C THR A 107 8.51 10.15 10.97
N ILE A 108 7.54 9.47 10.35
CA ILE A 108 6.21 9.24 10.95
C ILE A 108 6.32 8.35 12.19
N LEU A 109 7.13 7.29 12.15
CA LEU A 109 7.31 6.34 13.26
C LEU A 109 8.19 6.88 14.40
N SER A 110 9.11 7.81 14.12
CA SER A 110 9.96 8.48 15.11
C SER A 110 9.31 9.73 15.72
N SER A 111 8.24 10.25 15.13
CA SER A 111 7.47 11.37 15.68
C SER A 111 6.59 10.90 16.85
N HIS A 112 7.24 10.46 17.95
CA HIS A 112 6.61 10.00 19.19
C HIS A 112 6.19 11.13 20.11
N GLY A 113 5.21 11.91 19.65
CA GLY A 113 4.50 12.85 20.51
C GLY A 113 5.24 14.15 20.75
N ASP A 114 4.47 15.23 20.66
CA ASP A 114 4.87 16.60 20.88
C ASP A 114 5.90 17.14 19.88
N THR A 115 5.48 18.15 19.12
CA THR A 115 6.35 19.09 18.39
C THR A 115 7.27 19.90 19.32
N SER A 116 7.37 19.49 20.58
CA SER A 116 7.95 20.18 21.71
C SER A 116 8.83 19.19 22.48
N ALA A 117 10.10 19.10 22.08
CA ALA A 117 11.20 18.37 22.73
C ALA A 117 11.37 16.86 22.43
N GLY A 118 12.51 16.56 21.79
CA GLY A 118 13.31 15.36 22.06
C GLY A 118 13.05 14.15 21.17
N SER A 119 14.08 13.75 20.42
CA SER A 119 14.31 12.43 19.80
C SER A 119 13.35 11.31 20.24
N GLY A 120 12.24 11.16 19.54
CA GLY A 120 11.31 10.05 19.78
C GLY A 120 11.87 8.75 19.22
N GLU A 121 12.36 7.86 20.09
CA GLU A 121 12.79 6.52 19.67
C GLU A 121 11.60 5.70 19.17
N SER A 122 11.71 5.14 17.95
CA SER A 122 10.66 4.28 17.41
C SER A 122 10.59 2.95 18.15
N PHE A 123 9.38 2.46 18.48
CA PHE A 123 9.16 1.10 18.99
C PHE A 123 9.26 0.03 17.89
N VAL A 124 9.53 0.46 16.66
CA VAL A 124 9.77 -0.41 15.51
C VAL A 124 11.19 -0.17 15.03
N ASN A 125 11.97 -1.24 14.94
CA ASN A 125 13.22 -1.28 14.21
C ASN A 125 12.95 -1.68 12.75
N LEU A 126 12.98 -0.70 11.83
CA LEU A 126 12.79 -0.94 10.41
C LEU A 126 14.10 -1.40 9.74
N ARG A 127 14.19 -2.71 9.47
CA ARG A 127 15.28 -3.29 8.69
C ARG A 127 15.00 -3.10 7.20
N ILE A 128 15.77 -2.26 6.52
CA ILE A 128 15.59 -2.02 5.10
C ILE A 128 16.10 -3.20 4.27
N LEU A 129 15.26 -3.72 3.39
CA LEU A 129 15.65 -4.63 2.32
C LEU A 129 15.50 -3.88 1.00
N ASP A 130 16.64 -3.45 0.45
CA ASP A 130 16.70 -2.70 -0.81
C ASP A 130 16.53 -3.65 -2.00
N VAL A 131 15.28 -3.95 -2.32
CA VAL A 131 14.87 -4.80 -3.43
C VAL A 131 13.66 -4.16 -4.12
N ASP A 132 13.74 -3.97 -5.43
CA ASP A 132 12.58 -3.62 -6.27
C ASP A 132 11.84 -4.91 -6.63
N LEU A 133 10.67 -5.12 -6.01
CA LEU A 133 9.87 -6.32 -6.23
C LEU A 133 9.02 -6.18 -7.49
N PRO A 134 8.82 -7.27 -8.25
CA PRO A 134 7.86 -7.29 -9.35
C PRO A 134 6.45 -6.93 -8.87
N GLU A 135 5.84 -5.97 -9.55
CA GLU A 135 4.46 -5.52 -9.33
C GLU A 135 3.55 -6.16 -10.38
N ILE A 136 2.45 -6.79 -9.95
CA ILE A 136 1.43 -7.31 -10.86
C ILE A 136 0.66 -6.16 -11.51
N GLN A 137 0.09 -6.42 -12.69
CA GLN A 137 -0.78 -5.46 -13.36
C GLN A 137 -2.21 -5.61 -12.82
N GLU A 138 -2.58 -4.73 -11.89
CA GLU A 138 -3.93 -4.60 -11.32
C GLU A 138 -4.23 -3.10 -11.17
N ILE A 139 -5.49 -2.70 -11.33
CA ILE A 139 -6.02 -1.37 -11.04
C ILE A 139 -6.23 -1.19 -9.52
N ASN A 140 -6.59 -2.25 -8.81
CA ASN A 140 -6.74 -2.26 -7.36
C ASN A 140 -5.36 -2.29 -6.68
N THR A 141 -4.96 -1.15 -6.15
CA THR A 141 -3.75 -0.96 -5.34
C THR A 141 -3.60 -2.00 -4.21
N GLU A 142 -4.70 -2.46 -3.62
CA GLU A 142 -4.66 -3.48 -2.57
C GLU A 142 -4.19 -4.84 -3.06
N ALA A 143 -4.59 -5.24 -4.27
CA ALA A 143 -4.16 -6.49 -4.87
C ALA A 143 -2.66 -6.46 -5.21
N VAL A 144 -2.18 -5.32 -5.73
CA VAL A 144 -0.76 -5.08 -6.00
C VAL A 144 0.04 -5.17 -4.71
N ALA A 145 -0.37 -4.43 -3.66
CA ALA A 145 0.30 -4.43 -2.36
C ALA A 145 0.30 -5.81 -1.69
N LYS A 146 -0.81 -6.57 -1.75
CA LYS A 146 -0.88 -7.95 -1.23
C LYS A 146 0.13 -8.87 -1.91
N ASN A 147 0.14 -8.87 -3.24
CA ASN A 147 1.06 -9.72 -4.00
C ASN A 147 2.52 -9.37 -3.68
N LYS A 148 2.83 -8.08 -3.63
CA LYS A 148 4.15 -7.55 -3.25
C LYS A 148 4.54 -7.96 -1.82
N ALA A 149 3.60 -7.95 -0.88
CA ALA A 149 3.86 -8.33 0.52
C ALA A 149 4.18 -9.82 0.66
N ILE A 150 3.49 -10.69 -0.09
CA ILE A 150 3.75 -12.12 -0.09
C ILE A 150 5.18 -12.40 -0.57
N GLN A 151 5.60 -11.75 -1.67
CA GLN A 151 6.97 -11.85 -2.18
C GLN A 151 7.99 -11.27 -1.17
N GLY A 152 7.70 -10.10 -0.60
CA GLY A 152 8.56 -9.46 0.39
C GLY A 152 8.75 -10.28 1.66
N ALA A 153 7.69 -10.91 2.17
CA ALA A 153 7.75 -11.75 3.37
C ALA A 153 8.61 -13.01 3.16
N GLN A 154 8.58 -13.59 1.96
CA GLN A 154 9.46 -14.71 1.60
C GLN A 154 10.94 -14.32 1.63
N LEU A 155 11.28 -13.14 1.11
CA LEU A 155 12.66 -12.62 1.13
C LEU A 155 13.09 -12.16 2.52
N ALA A 156 12.17 -11.60 3.30
CA ALA A 156 12.46 -11.09 4.63
C ALA A 156 12.74 -12.21 5.65
N GLY A 157 12.18 -13.40 5.46
CA GLY A 157 12.29 -14.52 6.41
C GLY A 157 11.61 -14.26 7.76
N GLY A 158 10.74 -13.25 7.84
CA GLY A 158 10.14 -12.78 9.09
C GLY A 158 9.03 -11.75 8.86
N ALA A 159 8.74 -10.95 9.89
CA ALA A 159 7.79 -9.85 9.79
C ALA A 159 8.24 -8.85 8.71
N CYS A 160 7.32 -8.49 7.81
CA CYS A 160 7.62 -7.70 6.62
C CYS A 160 6.50 -6.71 6.32
N VAL A 161 6.85 -5.48 5.95
CA VAL A 161 5.96 -4.48 5.39
C VAL A 161 6.44 -4.08 4.00
N VAL A 162 5.49 -3.86 3.10
CA VAL A 162 5.71 -3.23 1.80
C VAL A 162 4.75 -2.06 1.62
N GLU A 163 5.08 -1.16 0.71
CA GLU A 163 4.26 -0.01 0.38
C GLU A 163 4.02 0.07 -1.13
N ASP A 164 2.76 0.27 -1.50
CA ASP A 164 2.35 0.63 -2.84
C ASP A 164 1.65 1.98 -2.87
N THR A 165 1.89 2.77 -3.94
CA THR A 165 1.42 4.15 -4.04
C THR A 165 0.73 4.35 -5.38
N SER A 166 -0.47 4.90 -5.33
CA SER A 166 -1.28 5.22 -6.50
C SER A 166 -1.59 6.71 -6.55
N LEU A 167 -1.67 7.26 -7.76
CA LEU A 167 -2.17 8.61 -8.01
C LEU A 167 -3.35 8.52 -8.98
N GLU A 168 -4.55 8.74 -8.45
CA GLU A 168 -5.80 8.48 -9.14
C GLU A 168 -6.38 9.80 -9.67
N PHE A 169 -6.31 10.04 -10.99
CA PHE A 169 -6.97 11.22 -11.59
C PHE A 169 -8.44 10.90 -11.82
N HIS A 170 -9.34 11.68 -11.20
CA HIS A 170 -10.78 11.40 -11.24
C HIS A 170 -11.32 11.51 -12.68
N ALA A 171 -10.86 12.49 -13.44
CA ALA A 171 -11.16 12.68 -14.85
C ALA A 171 -10.79 11.49 -15.76
N LEU A 172 -9.84 10.63 -15.33
CA LEU A 172 -9.41 9.43 -16.06
C LEU A 172 -9.93 8.13 -15.44
N GLY A 173 -10.98 8.21 -14.61
CA GLY A 173 -11.52 7.03 -13.93
C GLY A 173 -10.54 6.40 -12.94
N GLY A 174 -9.64 7.19 -12.36
CA GLY A 174 -8.64 6.74 -11.39
C GLY A 174 -7.29 6.34 -11.99
N MET A 175 -7.11 6.42 -13.31
CA MET A 175 -5.79 6.25 -13.93
C MET A 175 -4.90 7.49 -13.73
N PRO A 176 -3.55 7.37 -13.70
CA PRO A 176 -2.76 6.15 -13.87
C PRO A 176 -2.81 5.19 -12.66
N GLY A 177 -3.32 5.64 -11.51
CA GLY A 177 -3.52 4.79 -10.34
C GLY A 177 -2.22 4.10 -9.91
N PRO A 178 -2.19 2.77 -9.73
CA PRO A 178 -0.98 2.03 -9.32
C PRO A 178 0.13 2.05 -10.39
N PHE A 179 -0.18 2.42 -11.63
CA PHE A 179 0.82 2.53 -12.70
C PHE A 179 1.63 3.83 -12.65
N ILE A 180 1.40 4.70 -11.66
CA ILE A 180 2.00 6.03 -11.57
C ILE A 180 3.54 6.02 -11.63
N LYS A 181 4.22 4.99 -11.12
CA LYS A 181 5.69 4.84 -11.23
C LYS A 181 6.15 4.93 -12.68
N TRP A 182 5.45 4.21 -13.57
CA TRP A 182 5.78 4.15 -15.00
C TRP A 182 5.43 5.43 -15.74
N PHE A 183 4.28 6.04 -15.41
CA PHE A 183 3.89 7.31 -15.99
C PHE A 183 4.83 8.44 -15.57
N GLN A 184 5.22 8.49 -14.29
CA GLN A 184 6.19 9.44 -13.78
C GLN A 184 7.55 9.29 -14.48
N ASP A 185 8.04 8.06 -14.66
CA ASP A 185 9.32 7.78 -15.34
C ASP A 185 9.32 8.27 -16.79
N LYS A 186 8.22 8.04 -17.53
CA LYS A 186 8.17 8.36 -18.97
C LYS A 186 7.76 9.78 -19.30
N LEU A 187 6.85 10.35 -18.51
CA LEU A 187 6.25 11.65 -18.80
C LEU A 187 6.82 12.77 -17.94
N GLY A 188 7.38 12.42 -16.78
CA GLY A 188 7.67 13.39 -15.73
C GLY A 188 6.41 14.11 -15.25
N SER A 189 6.62 15.06 -14.35
CA SER A 189 5.51 15.84 -13.77
C SER A 189 4.80 16.71 -14.81
N ASP A 190 5.57 17.29 -15.74
CA ASP A 190 5.01 18.11 -16.83
C ASP A 190 4.09 17.29 -17.74
N GLY A 191 4.51 16.08 -18.16
CA GLY A 191 3.68 15.23 -18.99
C GLY A 191 2.46 14.69 -18.25
N LEU A 192 2.57 14.36 -16.95
CA LEU A 192 1.42 13.99 -16.11
C LEU A 192 0.38 15.11 -16.03
N TYR A 193 0.80 16.35 -15.81
CA TYR A 193 -0.08 17.51 -15.86
C TYR A 193 -0.72 17.67 -17.26
N LYS A 194 0.06 17.51 -18.32
CA LYS A 194 -0.39 17.65 -19.71
C LYS A 194 -1.48 16.66 -20.12
N ILE A 195 -1.49 15.44 -19.58
CA ILE A 195 -2.57 14.47 -19.83
C ILE A 195 -3.94 15.06 -19.45
N LEU A 196 -3.98 15.90 -18.42
CA LEU A 196 -5.24 16.46 -17.92
C LEU A 196 -5.66 17.76 -18.59
N ILE A 197 -4.88 18.37 -19.50
CA ILE A 197 -5.21 19.68 -20.11
C ILE A 197 -6.59 19.69 -20.78
N GLY A 198 -6.97 18.59 -21.42
CA GLY A 198 -8.25 18.47 -22.14
C GLY A 198 -9.48 18.24 -21.25
N TYR A 199 -9.30 18.10 -19.94
CA TYR A 199 -10.38 17.86 -18.99
C TYR A 199 -10.70 19.14 -18.22
N GLU A 200 -11.93 19.33 -17.75
CA GLU A 200 -12.23 20.41 -16.80
C GLU A 200 -11.85 20.00 -15.38
N ASP A 201 -12.19 18.76 -15.02
CA ASP A 201 -11.84 18.17 -13.75
C ASP A 201 -10.32 17.95 -13.62
N LYS A 202 -9.78 18.40 -12.48
CA LYS A 202 -8.37 18.27 -12.09
C LYS A 202 -8.23 17.56 -10.75
N SER A 203 -9.33 17.12 -10.16
CA SER A 203 -9.31 16.43 -8.88
C SER A 203 -8.59 15.09 -9.01
N ALA A 204 -7.88 14.76 -7.94
CA ALA A 204 -7.10 13.53 -7.85
C ALA A 204 -7.07 13.03 -6.42
N THR A 205 -6.77 11.75 -6.25
CA THR A 205 -6.52 11.14 -4.94
C THR A 205 -5.18 10.42 -4.95
N ALA A 206 -4.31 10.83 -4.03
CA ALA A 206 -3.12 10.06 -3.71
C ALA A 206 -3.51 8.95 -2.73
N VAL A 207 -3.12 7.71 -3.02
CA VAL A 207 -3.43 6.53 -2.21
C VAL A 207 -2.13 5.82 -1.84
N CYS A 208 -1.96 5.52 -0.56
CA CYS A 208 -0.89 4.66 -0.07
C CYS A 208 -1.53 3.42 0.53
N THR A 209 -1.12 2.24 0.10
CA THR A 209 -1.47 0.98 0.74
C THR A 209 -0.22 0.33 1.30
N LEU A 210 -0.16 0.24 2.63
CA LEU A 210 0.80 -0.61 3.32
C LEU A 210 0.22 -2.02 3.43
N ALA A 211 1.06 -3.02 3.15
CA ALA A 211 0.72 -4.42 3.33
C ALA A 211 1.74 -5.06 4.27
N PHE A 212 1.26 -5.51 5.43
CA PHE A 212 2.08 -6.05 6.51
C PHE A 212 1.83 -7.54 6.69
N CYS A 213 2.89 -8.33 6.70
CA CYS A 213 2.90 -9.74 7.04
C CYS A 213 3.59 -9.90 8.40
N PRO A 214 2.90 -10.36 9.46
CA PRO A 214 3.51 -10.55 10.78
C PRO A 214 4.53 -11.70 10.85
N TYR A 215 4.51 -12.65 9.91
CA TYR A 215 5.43 -13.79 9.83
C TYR A 215 5.46 -14.35 8.39
N PRO A 216 6.43 -15.23 8.05
CA PRO A 216 6.48 -15.88 6.75
C PRO A 216 5.18 -16.61 6.44
N HIS A 217 4.60 -16.37 5.26
CA HIS A 217 3.33 -16.96 4.80
C HIS A 217 2.05 -16.48 5.51
N ALA A 218 2.11 -15.43 6.33
CA ALA A 218 0.90 -14.79 6.81
C ALA A 218 0.11 -14.13 5.67
N ASP A 219 -1.21 -14.16 5.75
CA ASP A 219 -2.03 -13.31 4.88
C ASP A 219 -1.74 -11.82 5.19
N PRO A 220 -1.43 -11.00 4.17
CA PRO A 220 -1.10 -9.60 4.40
C PRO A 220 -2.28 -8.81 4.98
N ILE A 221 -2.00 -8.02 6.01
CA ILE A 221 -2.92 -7.06 6.60
C ILE A 221 -2.70 -5.72 5.90
N LEU A 222 -3.79 -5.10 5.43
CA LEU A 222 -3.72 -3.86 4.66
C LEU A 222 -4.07 -2.64 5.49
N PHE A 223 -3.34 -1.56 5.25
CA PHE A 223 -3.59 -0.24 5.81
C PHE A 223 -3.55 0.78 4.67
N THR A 224 -4.70 1.40 4.38
CA THR A 224 -4.82 2.30 3.23
C THR A 224 -5.08 3.73 3.69
N GLY A 225 -4.22 4.64 3.28
CA GLY A 225 -4.37 6.07 3.49
C GLY A 225 -4.67 6.77 2.17
N ARG A 226 -5.62 7.72 2.19
CA ARG A 226 -6.02 8.51 1.02
C ARG A 226 -5.86 9.98 1.30
N CYS A 227 -5.42 10.75 0.32
CA CYS A 227 -5.35 12.22 0.38
C CYS A 227 -5.95 12.78 -0.92
N THR A 228 -7.05 13.49 -0.79
CA THR A 228 -7.71 14.16 -1.92
C THR A 228 -7.03 15.50 -2.20
N GLY A 229 -7.11 15.93 -3.45
CA GLY A 229 -6.46 17.15 -3.91
C GLY A 229 -6.72 17.39 -5.39
N LYS A 230 -5.86 18.19 -5.99
CA LYS A 230 -5.93 18.55 -7.41
C LYS A 230 -4.56 18.54 -8.07
N ILE A 231 -4.57 18.31 -9.37
CA ILE A 231 -3.39 18.38 -10.23
C ILE A 231 -3.22 19.78 -10.79
N VAL A 232 -2.02 20.34 -10.61
CA VAL A 232 -1.62 21.68 -11.08
C VAL A 232 -0.42 21.59 -12.01
N ALA A 233 -0.09 22.70 -12.67
CA ALA A 233 1.17 22.79 -13.41
C ALA A 233 2.36 22.57 -12.46
N PRO A 234 3.45 21.92 -12.90
CA PRO A 234 4.57 21.61 -12.01
C PRO A 234 5.15 22.85 -11.34
N VAL A 235 5.31 22.80 -10.02
CA VAL A 235 6.01 23.82 -9.22
C VAL A 235 7.31 23.21 -8.70
N GLU A 236 8.43 23.90 -8.95
CA GLU A 236 9.75 23.47 -8.46
C GLU A 236 9.78 23.43 -6.93
N GLY A 237 10.34 22.37 -6.36
CA GLY A 237 10.38 22.17 -4.91
C GLY A 237 11.24 20.97 -4.51
N ARG A 238 11.13 20.58 -3.24
CA ARG A 238 11.93 19.55 -2.55
C ARG A 238 11.23 18.18 -2.45
N GLY A 239 10.32 17.88 -3.38
CA GLY A 239 9.54 16.64 -3.42
C GLY A 239 10.17 15.55 -4.30
N PHE A 240 9.55 14.38 -4.36
CA PHE A 240 9.93 13.31 -5.29
C PHE A 240 8.75 12.88 -6.16
N GLY A 241 9.07 12.40 -7.37
CA GLY A 241 8.06 11.96 -8.32
C GLY A 241 7.06 13.07 -8.66
N TRP A 242 5.78 12.80 -8.46
CA TRP A 242 4.67 13.67 -8.83
C TRP A 242 4.31 14.71 -7.74
N ASP A 243 5.09 14.81 -6.65
CA ASP A 243 4.87 15.78 -5.58
C ASP A 243 4.77 17.24 -6.10
N THR A 244 5.40 17.56 -7.22
CA THR A 244 5.41 18.90 -7.84
C THR A 244 4.10 19.32 -8.47
N ILE A 245 3.17 18.38 -8.70
CA ILE A 245 1.90 18.63 -9.39
C ILE A 245 0.68 18.37 -8.52
N PHE A 246 0.83 17.83 -7.31
CA PHE A 246 -0.30 17.48 -6.46
C PHE A 246 -0.43 18.47 -5.30
N VAL A 247 -1.51 19.26 -5.33
CA VAL A 247 -1.92 20.14 -4.23
C VAL A 247 -3.01 19.42 -3.43
N PRO A 248 -2.75 19.03 -2.16
CA PRO A 248 -3.77 18.42 -1.32
C PRO A 248 -4.88 19.41 -0.97
N ASP A 249 -6.09 18.90 -0.70
CA ASP A 249 -7.20 19.75 -0.29
C ASP A 249 -6.89 20.50 1.01
N GLY A 250 -7.26 21.79 1.04
CA GLY A 250 -6.99 22.69 2.17
C GLY A 250 -5.65 23.43 2.09
N GLU A 251 -4.75 23.03 1.18
CA GLU A 251 -3.46 23.66 0.98
C GLU A 251 -3.42 24.50 -0.31
N THR A 252 -2.48 25.43 -0.39
CA THR A 252 -2.27 26.28 -1.58
C THR A 252 -1.10 25.83 -2.44
N GLU A 253 -0.21 25.02 -1.89
CA GLU A 253 1.06 24.63 -2.50
C GLU A 253 1.13 23.10 -2.72
N PRO A 254 1.87 22.63 -3.73
CA PRO A 254 2.08 21.20 -3.93
C PRO A 254 2.89 20.55 -2.81
N PHE A 255 2.83 19.22 -2.72
CA PHE A 255 3.66 18.47 -1.78
C PHE A 255 5.17 18.78 -1.90
N SER A 256 5.65 19.12 -3.11
CA SER A 256 7.06 19.49 -3.31
C SER A 256 7.47 20.75 -2.54
N CYS A 257 6.54 21.65 -2.25
CA CYS A 257 6.82 22.90 -1.53
C CYS A 257 6.81 22.72 -0.01
N MET A 258 6.27 21.60 0.48
CA MET A 258 6.16 21.31 1.92
C MET A 258 7.47 20.75 2.48
N SER A 259 7.74 20.97 3.77
CA SER A 259 8.74 20.18 4.48
C SER A 259 8.28 18.74 4.63
N THR A 260 9.22 17.81 4.91
CA THR A 260 8.88 16.41 5.20
C THR A 260 7.86 16.32 6.34
N GLU A 261 8.04 17.11 7.39
CA GLU A 261 7.20 17.15 8.58
C GLU A 261 5.79 17.64 8.24
N GLN A 262 5.67 18.73 7.47
CA GLN A 262 4.38 19.27 7.02
C GLN A 262 3.63 18.25 6.16
N LYS A 263 4.31 17.65 5.17
CA LYS A 263 3.74 16.59 4.34
C LYS A 263 3.30 15.40 5.20
N CYS A 264 4.11 15.03 6.21
CA CYS A 264 3.82 13.93 7.11
C CYS A 264 2.57 14.17 7.99
N LEU A 265 2.03 15.39 8.09
CA LEU A 265 0.79 15.64 8.83
C LEU A 265 -0.46 15.25 8.02
N ILE A 266 -0.43 15.44 6.70
CA ILE A 266 -1.63 15.36 5.86
C ILE A 266 -1.60 14.23 4.82
N SER A 267 -0.40 13.69 4.52
CA SER A 267 -0.22 12.79 3.39
C SER A 267 -0.98 11.47 3.51
N HIS A 268 -1.28 10.90 2.33
CA HIS A 268 -1.80 9.55 2.16
C HIS A 268 -0.91 8.49 2.85
N ARG A 269 0.42 8.61 2.75
CA ARG A 269 1.38 7.72 3.42
C ARG A 269 1.26 7.81 4.94
N SER A 270 1.21 9.02 5.50
CA SER A 270 1.01 9.21 6.93
C SER A 270 -0.26 8.57 7.46
N ARG A 271 -1.37 8.74 6.74
CA ARG A 271 -2.65 8.12 7.10
C ARG A 271 -2.56 6.59 7.10
N ALA A 272 -1.82 5.98 6.17
CA ALA A 272 -1.60 4.54 6.15
C ALA A 272 -0.68 4.07 7.30
N VAL A 273 0.44 4.77 7.52
CA VAL A 273 1.41 4.44 8.57
C VAL A 273 0.81 4.60 9.96
N VAL A 274 -0.04 5.62 10.20
CA VAL A 274 -0.72 5.81 11.48
C VAL A 274 -1.67 4.64 11.77
N GLN A 275 -2.48 4.22 10.80
CA GLN A 275 -3.34 3.03 10.95
C GLN A 275 -2.51 1.77 11.24
N TRP A 276 -1.39 1.60 10.54
CA TRP A 276 -0.48 0.50 10.78
C TRP A 276 0.13 0.55 12.19
N ALA A 277 0.56 1.72 12.65
CA ALA A 277 1.12 1.93 13.99
C ALA A 277 0.07 1.69 15.09
N ASP A 278 -1.19 2.11 14.89
CA ASP A 278 -2.33 1.77 15.75
C ASP A 278 -2.56 0.28 15.88
N TRP A 279 -2.48 -0.43 14.76
CA TRP A 279 -2.60 -1.87 14.75
C TRP A 279 -1.41 -2.53 15.45
N LEU A 280 -0.17 -2.11 15.15
CA LEU A 280 1.03 -2.64 15.79
C LEU A 280 0.99 -2.43 17.32
N GLY A 281 0.68 -1.22 17.78
CA GLY A 281 0.59 -0.92 19.22
C GLY A 281 -0.46 -1.79 19.92
N SER A 282 -1.55 -2.13 19.24
CA SER A 282 -2.59 -3.00 19.79
C SER A 282 -2.21 -4.49 19.83
N ASN A 283 -1.20 -4.90 19.08
CA ASN A 283 -0.73 -6.29 18.99
C ASN A 283 0.75 -6.43 19.41
N VAL A 284 1.31 -5.41 20.07
CA VAL A 284 2.76 -5.25 20.25
C VAL A 284 3.37 -6.39 21.08
N GLU A 285 2.70 -6.81 22.15
CA GLU A 285 3.18 -7.91 23.01
C GLU A 285 3.18 -9.25 22.26
N GLU A 286 2.11 -9.58 21.53
CA GLU A 286 2.05 -10.82 20.75
C GLU A 286 3.14 -10.85 19.66
N LEU A 287 3.34 -9.74 18.96
CA LEU A 287 4.37 -9.62 17.92
C LEU A 287 5.78 -9.74 18.52
N TRP A 288 6.01 -9.08 19.66
CA TRP A 288 7.29 -9.13 20.36
C TRP A 288 7.60 -10.55 20.85
N GLU A 289 6.64 -11.21 21.50
CA GLU A 289 6.75 -12.60 21.98
C GLU A 289 7.04 -13.57 20.84
N ARG A 290 6.44 -13.38 19.66
CA ARG A 290 6.73 -14.21 18.48
C ARG A 290 8.14 -14.02 17.96
N GLN A 291 8.70 -12.81 18.04
CA GLN A 291 10.05 -12.50 17.56
C GLN A 291 11.15 -12.99 18.51
N HIS A 292 10.87 -13.02 19.82
CA HIS A 292 11.88 -13.31 20.86
C HIS A 292 11.66 -14.66 21.57
N GLY A 293 10.48 -15.27 21.39
CA GLY A 293 10.08 -16.56 21.93
C GLY A 293 9.83 -16.56 23.44
N ARG A 294 8.85 -17.37 23.88
CA ARG A 294 9.08 -18.25 25.03
C ARG A 294 9.36 -19.65 24.48
N PRO A 295 10.37 -20.40 24.97
CA PRO A 295 10.70 -21.75 24.49
C PRO A 295 9.60 -22.82 24.64
N ALA A 296 8.36 -22.48 25.03
CA ALA A 296 7.41 -23.43 25.60
C ALA A 296 5.99 -23.42 25.00
N ILE A 297 5.73 -22.69 23.92
CA ILE A 297 4.48 -22.85 23.18
C ILE A 297 4.87 -23.42 21.82
N GLY A 298 4.75 -24.75 21.70
CA GLY A 298 5.13 -25.49 20.51
C GLY A 298 4.52 -24.89 19.24
N HIS A 299 5.33 -24.13 18.51
CA HIS A 299 5.05 -23.81 17.12
C HIS A 299 5.14 -25.13 16.35
N LYS A 300 4.00 -25.69 15.96
CA LYS A 300 3.98 -26.65 14.85
C LYS A 300 4.36 -25.89 13.58
N GLY A 301 5.65 -25.76 13.32
CA GLY A 301 6.16 -25.19 12.07
C GLY A 301 7.45 -24.41 12.26
N LEU A 302 8.55 -25.05 11.84
CA LEU A 302 9.84 -24.47 11.49
C LEU A 302 10.69 -23.96 12.65
N ASP A 303 11.22 -24.93 13.39
CA ASP A 303 12.39 -24.75 14.23
C ASP A 303 13.63 -24.63 13.33
N PHE A 304 14.07 -23.40 13.04
CA PHE A 304 15.39 -23.17 12.43
C PHE A 304 16.43 -23.17 13.54
N SER A 305 16.78 -24.36 14.02
CA SER A 305 18.05 -24.52 14.73
C SER A 305 19.19 -24.38 13.71
N PRO A 306 20.19 -23.52 13.94
CA PRO A 306 21.40 -23.55 13.14
C PRO A 306 22.05 -24.90 13.40
N SER A 307 22.32 -25.67 12.35
CA SER A 307 23.04 -26.93 12.44
C SER A 307 24.43 -26.66 13.01
N SER A 308 24.56 -26.76 14.33
CA SER A 308 25.83 -26.82 15.03
C SER A 308 26.33 -28.26 14.98
N SER A 309 27.25 -28.53 14.06
CA SER A 309 28.48 -29.27 14.37
C SER A 309 29.34 -29.40 13.11
N GLU A 310 30.52 -28.79 13.18
CA GLU A 310 31.72 -29.34 12.56
C GLU A 310 32.01 -30.72 13.19
N GLN A 311 32.32 -31.69 12.33
CA GLN A 311 33.48 -32.59 12.43
C GLN A 311 33.72 -33.25 11.06
#